data_AF-A0A2K9NYV7-F1
#
_entry.id   AF-A0A2K9NYV7-F1
#
_cell.length_a   1.000
_cell.length_b   1.000
_cell.length_c   1.000
_cell.angle_alpha   90.00
_cell.angle_beta   90.00
_cell.angle_gamma   90.00
#
_symmetry.space_group_name_H-M   'P 1'
#
loop_
_entity.id
_entity.type
_entity.pdbx_description
1 polymer ?
#
loop_
_entity_poly.entity_id
_entity_poly.type
_entity_poly.pdbx_seq_one_letter_code
_entity_poly.pdbx_strand_id
1 'polypeptide(L)'
;MAKHSINENYNGQTKLRHWWIVIRDNLSNLLGWYNSHIDGTADRHRAEDIDYDDSGTVKEKINKIDMSLFKQTNKLPDEILTPGFYYGGGVVNGTLGGSGTYWFAIEIYPVFTNLLQILHQNVNGEWTTYYRNVSGLESDTPQFTEWVRLAKISDVTALRTEVINQIGNTQNLTTVEKENLVNAINEVNQNISNEVNARVNADETIRKEIPIKTTETITSETTDNSSYVTPLVVKNAISNLVESSDEIKNIADGLAQKADKVTNGGFIAGGAKVGEVENISIGDGIASTGAYGVVIGSGAEGASNCVAIGSTTTAGADKSVAIGYGAECLADNAVQIGDGSNSDKGTMKFRGYKIVSCDFTDNEYYINDVGRLSRLYTTNQSSIVDAINELSLSKGNNASKAVLGEVLSKSEDFNISSSGGNWIVGYSIPNITITDDTYGTFTLPSQILEISGVKDKIGEEKKYCYASYTLDTDNLSGELSTSDVTVYYQLKEAKGNPNSYLDIEDETKLTTINIYLGTVTLNAENDLLPDGTVSVIYSGSESANENLEINLLKIFNTSGIITGEFVEVTADEVSALF
;
A
#
# COMPACT_ATOMS: atom_id res chain seq x y z
N MET A 1 60.98 55.18 12.42
CA MET A 1 59.88 54.26 12.78
C MET A 1 60.47 52.86 12.88
N ALA A 2 60.42 52.23 14.06
CA ALA A 2 60.96 50.89 14.26
C ALA A 2 60.11 49.86 13.49
N LYS A 3 60.75 49.08 12.63
CA LYS A 3 60.15 47.93 11.94
C LYS A 3 59.89 46.82 12.97
N HIS A 4 58.62 46.51 13.24
CA HIS A 4 58.26 45.25 13.88
C HIS A 4 58.32 44.13 12.83
N SER A 5 59.37 43.32 12.88
CA SER A 5 59.43 42.03 12.19
C SER A 5 58.75 40.97 13.05
N ILE A 6 57.68 40.36 12.53
CA ILE A 6 57.14 39.10 13.08
C ILE A 6 58.23 38.04 12.88
N ASN A 7 58.64 37.39 13.96
CA ASN A 7 59.69 36.39 13.95
C ASN A 7 59.22 35.15 13.17
N GLU A 8 59.74 34.95 11.95
CA GLU A 8 59.35 33.89 11.01
C GLU A 8 59.76 32.45 11.44
N ASN A 9 60.36 32.28 12.62
CA ASN A 9 60.79 30.97 13.13
C ASN A 9 59.76 30.25 14.02
N TYR A 10 58.50 30.68 14.03
CA TYR A 10 57.44 30.12 14.90
C TYR A 10 56.28 29.46 14.12
N ASN A 11 56.59 28.66 13.10
CA ASN A 11 55.59 27.91 12.33
C ASN A 11 55.13 26.62 13.04
N GLY A 12 53.95 26.10 12.69
CA GLY A 12 53.29 24.96 13.37
C GLY A 12 54.10 23.65 13.37
N GLN A 13 55.02 23.48 12.42
CA GLN A 13 55.92 22.33 12.37
C GLN A 13 56.97 22.35 13.49
N THR A 14 57.49 23.52 13.87
CA THR A 14 58.41 23.65 15.01
C THR A 14 57.71 23.35 16.33
N LYS A 15 56.43 23.74 16.47
CA LYS A 15 55.60 23.38 17.64
C LYS A 15 55.33 21.88 17.72
N LEU A 16 55.03 21.24 16.59
CA LEU A 16 54.82 19.78 16.51
C LEU A 16 56.10 18.99 16.80
N ARG A 17 57.27 19.45 16.34
CA ARG A 17 58.57 18.83 16.68
C ARG A 17 58.89 18.94 18.17
N HIS A 18 58.73 20.12 18.77
CA HIS A 18 58.94 20.27 20.21
C HIS A 18 57.92 19.46 21.02
N TRP A 19 56.66 19.43 20.60
CA TRP A 19 55.62 18.61 21.24
C TRP A 19 55.94 17.11 21.13
N TRP A 20 56.41 16.64 19.98
CA TRP A 20 56.76 15.24 19.77
C TRP A 20 57.98 14.80 20.59
N ILE A 21 58.99 15.66 20.77
CA ILE A 21 60.13 15.35 21.65
C ILE A 21 59.64 15.17 23.09
N VAL A 22 58.78 16.07 23.57
CA VAL A 22 58.19 15.97 24.92
C VAL A 22 57.33 14.72 25.08
N ILE A 23 56.50 14.38 24.08
CA ILE A 23 55.66 13.17 24.11
C ILE A 23 56.50 11.90 24.05
N ARG A 24 57.51 11.84 23.18
CA ARG A 24 58.41 10.69 23.03
C ARG A 24 59.19 10.44 24.31
N ASP A 25 59.75 11.48 24.92
CA ASP A 25 60.53 11.33 26.13
C ASP A 25 59.63 10.89 27.31
N ASN A 26 58.38 11.39 27.37
CA ASN A 26 57.37 10.91 28.31
C ASN A 26 56.93 9.46 28.05
N LEU A 27 56.79 9.05 26.79
CA LEU A 27 56.46 7.66 26.43
C LEU A 27 57.62 6.71 26.73
N SER A 28 58.86 7.12 26.48
CA SER A 28 60.06 6.33 26.83
C SER A 28 60.21 6.20 28.34
N ASN A 29 59.90 7.25 29.11
CA ASN A 29 59.86 7.17 30.56
C ASN A 29 58.73 6.26 31.05
N LEU A 30 57.53 6.36 30.45
CA LEU A 30 56.39 5.51 30.79
C LEU A 30 56.64 4.03 30.45
N LEU A 31 57.22 3.73 29.29
CA LEU A 31 57.62 2.36 28.92
C LEU A 31 58.79 1.87 29.77
N GLY A 32 59.72 2.74 30.16
CA GLY A 32 60.78 2.41 31.12
C GLY A 32 60.20 2.02 32.47
N TRP A 33 59.23 2.79 32.98
CA TRP A 33 58.51 2.50 34.22
C TRP A 33 57.70 1.20 34.10
N TYR A 34 56.96 1.00 33.01
CA TYR A 34 56.20 -0.22 32.75
C TYR A 34 57.08 -1.47 32.67
N ASN A 35 58.18 -1.42 31.92
CA ASN A 35 59.13 -2.53 31.81
C ASN A 35 59.83 -2.81 33.14
N SER A 36 60.23 -1.77 33.90
CA SER A 36 60.78 -1.95 35.25
C SER A 36 59.78 -2.54 36.26
N HIS A 37 58.47 -2.37 36.02
CA HIS A 37 57.40 -2.96 36.81
C HIS A 37 57.30 -4.47 36.55
N ILE A 38 57.34 -4.88 35.28
CA ILE A 38 57.21 -6.28 34.84
C ILE A 38 58.51 -7.09 35.03
N ASP A 39 59.68 -6.47 34.86
CA ASP A 39 60.98 -7.16 34.95
C ASP A 39 61.49 -7.37 36.39
N GLY A 40 60.71 -6.98 37.42
CA GLY A 40 60.99 -7.35 38.81
C GLY A 40 62.27 -6.78 39.40
N THR A 41 62.75 -5.62 38.93
CA THR A 41 63.95 -4.98 39.48
C THR A 41 63.70 -4.43 40.89
N ALA A 42 64.66 -4.63 41.80
CA ALA A 42 64.60 -4.12 43.17
C ALA A 42 64.79 -2.58 43.21
N ASP A 43 64.13 -1.88 44.15
CA ASP A 43 64.30 -0.45 44.48
C ASP A 43 63.60 0.61 43.58
N ARG A 44 62.26 0.56 43.53
CA ARG A 44 61.41 1.33 42.58
C ARG A 44 60.67 2.57 43.14
N HIS A 45 60.80 2.91 44.42
CA HIS A 45 60.16 4.09 45.02
C HIS A 45 61.12 4.81 45.96
N ARG A 46 61.18 6.14 45.84
CA ARG A 46 61.82 6.97 46.86
C ARG A 46 60.84 7.17 48.01
N ALA A 47 61.34 7.34 49.22
CA ALA A 47 60.48 7.50 50.39
C ALA A 47 59.53 8.72 50.32
N GLU A 48 59.86 9.70 49.47
CA GLU A 48 59.04 10.88 49.18
C GLU A 48 57.70 10.55 48.48
N ASP A 49 57.59 9.39 47.83
CA ASP A 49 56.37 8.97 47.10
C ASP A 49 55.21 8.55 48.02
N ILE A 50 55.45 8.43 49.34
CA ILE A 50 54.45 7.93 50.32
C ILE A 50 54.34 8.81 51.58
N ASP A 51 55.44 9.41 52.08
CA ASP A 51 55.44 10.13 53.38
C ASP A 51 56.33 11.41 53.41
N TYR A 52 56.51 12.07 52.25
CA TYR A 52 57.15 13.39 52.08
C TYR A 52 58.59 13.59 52.64
N ASP A 53 59.25 12.56 53.15
CA ASP A 53 60.64 12.62 53.63
C ASP A 53 61.59 11.93 52.63
N ASP A 54 62.53 12.73 52.09
CA ASP A 54 63.37 12.50 50.90
C ASP A 54 64.67 11.71 51.17
N SER A 55 64.88 11.27 52.41
CA SER A 55 66.20 10.79 52.85
C SER A 55 66.54 9.32 52.51
N GLY A 56 65.94 8.69 51.49
CA GLY A 56 66.29 7.32 51.05
C GLY A 56 65.23 6.57 50.23
N THR A 57 65.51 5.33 49.81
CA THR A 57 64.53 4.46 49.15
C THR A 57 63.54 3.86 50.16
N VAL A 58 62.36 3.42 49.69
CA VAL A 58 61.39 2.72 50.55
C VAL A 58 61.99 1.47 51.19
N LYS A 59 62.89 0.74 50.49
CA LYS A 59 63.63 -0.40 51.05
C LYS A 59 64.63 0.01 52.12
N GLU A 60 65.33 1.14 51.96
CA GLU A 60 66.23 1.67 53.00
C GLU A 60 65.47 2.12 54.25
N LYS A 61 64.26 2.68 54.11
CA LYS A 61 63.39 2.98 55.25
C LYS A 61 62.80 1.72 55.88
N ILE A 62 62.32 0.75 55.10
CA ILE A 62 61.87 -0.54 55.63
C ILE A 62 63.01 -1.24 56.38
N ASN A 63 64.21 -1.32 55.80
CA ASN A 63 65.38 -1.88 56.47
C ASN A 63 65.81 -1.06 57.70
N LYS A 64 65.62 0.27 57.72
CA LYS A 64 65.86 1.11 58.92
C LYS A 64 64.78 0.94 59.98
N ILE A 65 63.51 0.77 59.61
CA ILE A 65 62.39 0.47 60.52
C ILE A 65 62.62 -0.91 61.14
N ASP A 66 62.98 -1.90 60.33
CA ASP A 66 63.25 -3.29 60.73
C ASP A 66 64.55 -3.43 61.55
N MET A 67 65.57 -2.59 61.32
CA MET A 67 66.81 -2.59 62.11
C MET A 67 66.88 -1.59 63.28
N SER A 68 65.99 -0.58 63.33
CA SER A 68 65.90 0.34 64.49
C SER A 68 65.30 -0.35 65.72
N LEU A 69 64.50 -1.39 65.49
CA LEU A 69 64.03 -2.33 66.51
C LEU A 69 65.14 -3.23 67.09
N PHE A 70 66.31 -3.33 66.42
CA PHE A 70 67.43 -4.21 66.81
C PHE A 70 68.73 -3.49 67.22
N LYS A 71 68.77 -2.15 67.24
CA LYS A 71 69.99 -1.36 67.54
C LYS A 71 70.04 -0.69 68.93
N GLN A 72 69.45 -1.30 69.96
CA GLN A 72 69.80 -1.00 71.36
C GLN A 72 70.34 -2.25 72.05
N THR A 73 71.63 -2.52 71.89
CA THR A 73 72.59 -2.85 72.97
C THR A 73 73.97 -3.18 72.38
N ASN A 74 75.02 -2.89 73.13
CA ASN A 74 76.38 -2.63 72.68
C ASN A 74 77.27 -3.90 72.54
N LYS A 75 78.04 -4.00 71.42
CA LYS A 75 79.47 -4.41 71.23
C LYS A 75 80.01 -5.62 72.05
N LEU A 76 80.50 -6.73 71.47
CA LEU A 76 81.77 -7.00 70.70
C LEU A 76 81.91 -8.55 70.52
N PRO A 77 82.94 -9.14 69.86
CA PRO A 77 83.81 -8.76 68.73
C PRO A 77 83.75 -9.76 67.53
N ASP A 78 84.33 -9.36 66.40
CA ASP A 78 84.46 -10.15 65.17
C ASP A 78 85.35 -11.40 65.34
N GLU A 79 84.75 -12.57 65.60
CA GLU A 79 85.24 -13.91 65.21
C GLU A 79 84.27 -14.97 65.76
N ILE A 80 83.45 -15.57 64.91
CA ILE A 80 82.96 -16.98 64.89
C ILE A 80 81.88 -17.04 63.78
N LEU A 81 82.26 -17.65 62.66
CA LEU A 81 81.37 -17.95 61.53
C LEU A 81 80.57 -19.24 61.82
N THR A 82 79.26 -19.22 61.51
CA THR A 82 78.25 -20.32 61.50
C THR A 82 77.64 -20.76 62.85
N PRO A 83 76.42 -21.32 62.88
CA PRO A 83 75.08 -20.83 62.51
C PRO A 83 74.31 -20.22 63.72
N GLY A 84 73.55 -19.13 63.47
CA GLY A 84 72.29 -18.79 64.18
C GLY A 84 72.30 -18.65 65.72
N PHE A 85 73.23 -17.91 66.31
CA PHE A 85 73.18 -17.60 67.75
C PHE A 85 72.16 -16.50 68.07
N TYR A 86 71.18 -16.77 68.94
CA TYR A 86 70.26 -15.78 69.49
C TYR A 86 70.63 -15.48 70.95
N TYR A 87 71.06 -14.25 71.23
CA TYR A 87 71.34 -13.76 72.58
C TYR A 87 70.23 -12.82 73.05
N GLY A 88 69.63 -13.10 74.21
CA GLY A 88 68.70 -12.21 74.88
C GLY A 88 68.96 -12.20 76.37
N GLY A 89 69.50 -11.10 76.92
CA GLY A 89 69.69 -10.94 78.36
C GLY A 89 68.42 -10.40 79.00
N GLY A 90 67.84 -11.14 79.94
CA GLY A 90 66.66 -10.72 80.70
C GLY A 90 66.81 -11.06 82.19
N VAL A 91 66.50 -10.11 83.06
CA VAL A 91 66.41 -10.33 84.51
C VAL A 91 65.18 -11.19 84.79
N VAL A 92 65.38 -12.46 85.14
CA VAL A 92 64.28 -13.35 85.56
C VAL A 92 64.29 -13.45 87.08
N ASN A 93 63.27 -12.88 87.73
CA ASN A 93 63.05 -13.06 89.17
C ASN A 93 62.33 -14.40 89.43
N GLY A 94 63.06 -15.38 89.98
CA GLY A 94 62.56 -16.70 90.43
C GLY A 94 62.37 -17.68 89.27
N THR A 95 63.00 -18.86 89.20
CA THR A 95 63.17 -19.91 90.22
C THR A 95 64.45 -20.70 89.90
N LEU A 96 65.62 -20.07 90.05
CA LEU A 96 66.94 -20.74 89.99
C LEU A 96 67.91 -20.11 91.01
N GLY A 97 67.47 -19.98 92.26
CA GLY A 97 68.33 -19.79 93.44
C GLY A 97 69.38 -18.66 93.37
N GLY A 98 68.95 -17.42 93.56
CA GLY A 98 69.83 -16.26 93.77
C GLY A 98 69.34 -14.99 93.07
N SER A 99 69.70 -13.82 93.60
CA SER A 99 69.45 -12.53 92.95
C SER A 99 70.75 -12.04 92.28
N GLY A 100 70.81 -12.10 90.95
CA GLY A 100 71.94 -11.64 90.14
C GLY A 100 71.56 -11.47 88.67
N THR A 101 72.37 -10.76 87.88
CA THR A 101 72.18 -10.65 86.43
C THR A 101 72.70 -11.93 85.78
N TYR A 102 71.81 -12.69 85.14
CA TYR A 102 72.13 -13.95 84.48
C TYR A 102 72.26 -13.74 82.98
N TRP A 103 73.27 -14.35 82.37
CA TRP A 103 73.44 -14.40 80.91
C TRP A 103 73.20 -15.85 80.46
N PHE A 104 72.24 -16.03 79.56
CA PHE A 104 71.98 -17.32 78.92
C PHE A 104 72.23 -17.21 77.41
N ALA A 105 72.75 -18.28 76.83
CA ALA A 105 72.89 -18.45 75.39
C ALA A 105 72.11 -19.70 74.99
N ILE A 106 71.19 -19.59 74.04
CA ILE A 106 70.45 -20.73 73.50
C ILE A 106 71.02 -21.02 72.12
N GLU A 107 71.55 -22.22 71.94
CA GLU A 107 72.02 -22.72 70.66
C GLU A 107 70.95 -23.70 70.12
N ILE A 108 70.25 -23.32 69.05
CA ILE A 108 69.24 -24.17 68.43
C ILE A 108 69.88 -24.89 67.25
N TYR A 109 70.14 -26.18 67.40
CA TYR A 109 70.52 -27.04 66.28
C TYR A 109 69.26 -27.47 65.51
N PRO A 110 69.15 -27.22 64.19
CA PRO A 110 68.12 -27.85 63.38
C PRO A 110 68.53 -29.30 63.10
N VAL A 111 68.44 -30.18 64.11
CA VAL A 111 68.70 -31.62 63.93
C VAL A 111 67.71 -32.45 64.75
N PHE A 112 66.63 -32.87 64.10
CA PHE A 112 65.82 -34.11 64.29
C PHE A 112 65.69 -34.75 65.68
N THR A 113 65.57 -33.98 66.75
CA THR A 113 65.11 -34.49 68.06
C THR A 113 64.30 -33.42 68.78
N ASN A 114 63.29 -33.81 69.56
CA ASN A 114 62.47 -32.88 70.36
C ASN A 114 63.26 -32.24 71.51
N LEU A 115 64.57 -32.01 71.40
CA LEU A 115 65.46 -31.55 72.48
C LEU A 115 66.03 -30.17 72.17
N LEU A 116 65.79 -29.22 73.07
CA LEU A 116 66.37 -27.88 73.09
C LEU A 116 67.62 -27.86 73.97
N GLN A 117 68.76 -27.43 73.43
CA GLN A 117 70.01 -27.23 74.18
C GLN A 117 70.09 -25.78 74.72
N ILE A 118 70.42 -25.62 76.00
CA ILE A 118 70.53 -24.32 76.69
C ILE A 118 71.91 -24.23 77.34
N LEU A 119 72.69 -23.19 77.03
CA LEU A 119 73.93 -22.87 77.71
C LEU A 119 73.70 -21.76 78.76
N HIS A 120 74.22 -22.00 79.97
CA HIS A 120 74.08 -21.15 81.16
C HIS A 120 75.46 -20.74 81.65
N GLN A 121 75.75 -19.44 81.75
CA GLN A 121 76.96 -18.96 82.43
C GLN A 121 76.64 -18.53 83.87
N ASN A 122 77.35 -19.07 84.85
CA ASN A 122 77.19 -18.63 86.24
C ASN A 122 77.86 -17.26 86.49
N VAL A 123 77.62 -16.69 87.67
CA VAL A 123 78.16 -15.38 88.09
C VAL A 123 79.70 -15.31 88.15
N ASN A 124 80.39 -16.45 88.11
CA ASN A 124 81.85 -16.53 88.10
C ASN A 124 82.42 -16.67 86.67
N GLY A 125 81.57 -16.71 85.64
CA GLY A 125 81.97 -16.81 84.24
C GLY A 125 82.10 -18.23 83.69
N GLU A 126 81.65 -19.27 84.42
CA GLU A 126 81.71 -20.67 83.95
C GLU A 126 80.44 -21.06 83.20
N TRP A 127 80.57 -21.69 82.03
CA TRP A 127 79.45 -22.15 81.19
C TRP A 127 79.04 -23.60 81.50
N THR A 128 77.73 -23.84 81.59
CA THR A 128 77.09 -25.16 81.81
C THR A 128 76.01 -25.40 80.75
N THR A 129 75.93 -26.62 80.20
CA THR A 129 74.96 -26.97 79.14
C THR A 129 73.83 -27.87 79.68
N TYR A 130 72.59 -27.58 79.31
CA TYR A 130 71.41 -28.41 79.58
C TYR A 130 70.69 -28.80 78.27
N TYR A 131 69.98 -29.93 78.27
CA TYR A 131 69.10 -30.36 77.18
C TYR A 131 67.69 -30.60 77.73
N ARG A 132 66.64 -30.07 77.09
CA ARG A 132 65.22 -30.22 77.53
C ARG A 132 64.30 -30.61 76.38
N ASN A 133 63.33 -31.50 76.63
CA ASN A 133 62.34 -31.89 75.64
C ASN A 133 61.26 -30.79 75.41
N VAL A 134 60.97 -30.42 74.16
CA VAL A 134 60.06 -29.29 73.79
C VAL A 134 58.58 -29.65 73.79
N SER A 135 58.20 -30.93 73.85
CA SER A 135 56.81 -31.38 73.71
C SER A 135 55.86 -30.95 74.83
N GLY A 136 56.37 -30.45 75.96
CA GLY A 136 55.59 -30.03 77.13
C GLY A 136 55.90 -28.63 77.67
N LEU A 137 56.52 -27.75 76.86
CA LEU A 137 56.71 -26.35 77.27
C LEU A 137 55.45 -25.51 76.97
N GLU A 138 54.88 -24.96 78.03
CA GLU A 138 53.97 -23.81 78.00
C GLU A 138 54.68 -22.63 78.67
N SER A 139 54.59 -21.44 78.08
CA SER A 139 55.14 -20.21 78.63
C SER A 139 54.10 -19.11 78.52
N ASP A 140 53.86 -18.45 79.65
CA ASP A 140 52.93 -17.33 79.78
C ASP A 140 53.58 -15.99 79.37
N THR A 141 54.85 -16.01 78.94
CA THR A 141 55.57 -14.86 78.38
C THR A 141 55.50 -14.84 76.84
N PRO A 142 54.96 -13.78 76.20
CA PRO A 142 54.69 -13.72 74.76
C PRO A 142 55.90 -13.97 73.84
N GLN A 143 57.09 -13.56 74.27
CA GLN A 143 58.33 -13.71 73.48
C GLN A 143 58.78 -15.18 73.36
N PHE A 144 58.37 -16.05 74.28
CA PHE A 144 58.71 -17.47 74.26
C PHE A 144 57.63 -18.31 73.55
N THR A 145 56.39 -17.82 73.48
CA THR A 145 55.24 -18.50 72.86
C THR A 145 55.40 -18.66 71.35
N GLU A 146 55.87 -17.63 70.64
CA GLU A 146 56.12 -17.72 69.19
C GLU A 146 57.31 -18.63 68.85
N TRP A 147 58.32 -18.69 69.71
CA TRP A 147 59.48 -19.57 69.50
C TRP A 147 59.11 -21.05 69.70
N VAL A 148 58.23 -21.34 70.67
CA VAL A 148 57.65 -22.68 70.86
C VAL A 148 56.69 -23.06 69.71
N ARG A 149 55.95 -22.10 69.14
CA ARG A 149 55.09 -22.33 67.97
C ARG A 149 55.92 -22.69 66.73
N LEU A 150 56.98 -21.95 66.44
CA LEU A 150 57.86 -22.22 65.29
C LEU A 150 58.58 -23.58 65.41
N ALA A 151 58.96 -23.99 66.63
CA ALA A 151 59.54 -25.30 66.88
C ALA A 151 58.55 -26.48 66.77
N LYS A 152 57.22 -26.24 66.85
CA LYS A 152 56.14 -27.25 66.76
C LYS A 152 55.65 -27.52 65.33
N ILE A 153 56.03 -26.69 64.34
CA ILE A 153 55.66 -26.92 62.93
C ILE A 153 56.61 -27.99 62.36
N SER A 154 56.31 -29.26 62.61
CA SER A 154 57.13 -30.41 62.19
C SER A 154 56.50 -31.27 61.10
N ASP A 155 55.41 -30.84 60.45
CA ASP A 155 54.73 -31.62 59.40
C ASP A 155 54.76 -30.91 58.03
N VAL A 156 55.65 -31.38 57.15
CA VAL A 156 55.88 -30.88 55.78
C VAL A 156 54.60 -30.95 54.92
N THR A 157 53.66 -31.83 55.26
CA THR A 157 52.44 -32.08 54.49
C THR A 157 51.40 -30.96 54.65
N ALA A 158 51.33 -30.36 55.84
CA ALA A 158 50.46 -29.23 56.12
C ALA A 158 50.97 -27.93 55.46
N LEU A 159 52.30 -27.74 55.45
CA LEU A 159 52.94 -26.60 54.79
C LEU A 159 52.72 -26.63 53.26
N ARG A 160 52.79 -27.81 52.64
CA ARG A 160 52.50 -28.01 51.22
C ARG A 160 51.04 -27.67 50.88
N THR A 161 50.10 -28.04 51.76
CA THR A 161 48.66 -27.82 51.54
C THR A 161 48.28 -26.35 51.68
N GLU A 162 48.87 -25.64 52.64
CA GLU A 162 48.65 -24.20 52.84
C GLU A 162 49.26 -23.36 51.71
N VAL A 163 50.46 -23.72 51.23
CA VAL A 163 51.09 -23.06 50.07
C VAL A 163 50.26 -23.27 48.80
N ILE A 164 49.73 -24.48 48.55
CA ILE A 164 48.85 -24.73 47.40
C ILE A 164 47.54 -23.93 47.50
N ASN A 165 46.95 -23.81 48.69
CA ASN A 165 45.73 -23.01 48.89
C ASN A 165 45.96 -21.51 48.66
N GLN A 166 47.13 -20.97 49.04
CA GLN A 166 47.47 -19.56 48.81
C GLN A 166 47.76 -19.24 47.33
N ILE A 167 48.11 -20.24 46.51
CA ILE A 167 48.40 -20.08 45.07
C ILE A 167 47.14 -20.28 44.18
N GLY A 168 46.03 -20.76 44.75
CA GLY A 168 44.73 -20.89 44.06
C GLY A 168 44.50 -22.24 43.34
N ASN A 169 43.23 -22.57 43.07
CA ASN A 169 42.82 -23.86 42.48
C ASN A 169 43.18 -23.97 40.98
N THR A 170 44.07 -24.89 40.63
CA THR A 170 44.55 -25.13 39.25
C THR A 170 43.52 -25.81 38.34
N GLN A 171 42.39 -26.30 38.85
CA GLN A 171 41.34 -26.95 38.05
C GLN A 171 40.68 -26.03 37.01
N ASN A 172 40.78 -24.71 37.19
CA ASN A 172 40.22 -23.72 36.27
C ASN A 172 41.20 -23.31 35.15
N LEU A 173 42.43 -23.84 35.14
CA LEU A 173 43.35 -23.66 34.01
C LEU A 173 42.90 -24.58 32.86
N THR A 174 42.60 -23.97 31.71
CA THR A 174 42.21 -24.67 30.47
C THR A 174 43.40 -25.22 29.68
N THR A 175 44.62 -25.12 30.23
CA THR A 175 45.86 -25.61 29.64
C THR A 175 45.96 -27.13 29.72
N VAL A 176 46.59 -27.77 28.74
CA VAL A 176 46.77 -29.23 28.75
C VAL A 176 47.83 -29.66 29.77
N GLU A 177 48.81 -28.80 30.08
CA GLU A 177 49.92 -29.04 31.02
C GLU A 177 49.60 -28.64 32.48
N LYS A 178 48.38 -28.86 32.97
CA LYS A 178 47.90 -28.42 34.29
C LYS A 178 48.49 -29.16 35.51
N GLU A 179 49.41 -30.10 35.30
CA GLU A 179 50.00 -30.95 36.34
C GLU A 179 51.10 -30.24 37.16
N ASN A 180 51.83 -29.30 36.53
CA ASN A 180 52.82 -28.45 37.18
C ASN A 180 52.61 -27.00 36.76
N LEU A 181 52.52 -26.08 37.74
CA LEU A 181 52.33 -24.65 37.49
C LEU A 181 53.39 -24.07 36.53
N VAL A 182 54.63 -24.55 36.62
CA VAL A 182 55.72 -24.14 35.73
C VAL A 182 55.43 -24.56 34.28
N ASN A 183 54.89 -25.76 34.06
CA ASN A 183 54.55 -26.23 32.73
C ASN A 183 53.35 -25.47 32.15
N ALA A 184 52.31 -25.22 32.96
CA ALA A 184 51.17 -24.41 32.56
C ALA A 184 51.57 -22.97 32.19
N ILE A 185 52.46 -22.35 32.97
CA ILE A 185 53.02 -21.02 32.66
C ILE A 185 53.82 -21.05 31.36
N ASN A 186 54.64 -22.08 31.15
CA ASN A 186 55.42 -22.23 29.92
C ASN A 186 54.52 -22.43 28.69
N GLU A 187 53.42 -23.20 28.80
CA GLU A 187 52.43 -23.37 27.74
C GLU A 187 51.74 -22.04 27.39
N VAL A 188 51.32 -21.28 28.41
CA VAL A 188 50.71 -19.95 28.19
C VAL A 188 51.70 -18.98 27.56
N ASN A 189 52.95 -18.95 28.01
CA ASN A 189 54.00 -18.11 27.42
C ASN A 189 54.27 -18.47 25.96
N GLN A 190 54.28 -19.77 25.62
CA GLN A 190 54.40 -20.26 24.24
C GLN A 190 53.21 -19.80 23.39
N ASN A 191 51.99 -19.93 23.90
CA ASN A 191 50.77 -19.52 23.19
C ASN A 191 50.72 -18.00 22.97
N ILE A 192 51.10 -17.20 23.96
CA ILE A 192 51.23 -15.74 23.83
C ILE A 192 52.28 -15.41 22.76
N SER A 193 53.44 -16.08 22.78
CA SER A 193 54.49 -15.86 21.77
C SER A 193 54.01 -16.20 20.36
N ASN A 194 53.25 -17.29 20.20
CA ASN A 194 52.66 -17.69 18.92
C ASN A 194 51.63 -16.66 18.43
N GLU A 195 50.75 -16.17 19.31
CA GLU A 195 49.76 -15.14 18.97
C GLU A 195 50.44 -13.80 18.62
N VAL A 196 51.48 -13.41 19.37
CA VAL A 196 52.29 -12.22 19.04
C VAL A 196 52.91 -12.37 17.65
N ASN A 197 53.51 -13.52 17.34
CA ASN A 197 54.07 -13.79 16.01
C ASN A 197 52.99 -13.79 14.93
N ALA A 198 51.81 -14.36 15.20
CA ALA A 198 50.68 -14.34 14.28
C ALA A 198 50.22 -12.91 13.99
N ARG A 199 50.15 -12.05 15.01
CA ARG A 199 49.82 -10.62 14.85
C ARG A 199 50.92 -9.83 14.17
N VAL A 200 52.19 -10.09 14.46
CA VAL A 200 53.32 -9.48 13.75
C VAL A 200 53.29 -9.86 12.27
N ASN A 201 53.04 -11.14 11.95
CA ASN A 201 52.90 -11.61 10.58
C ASN A 201 51.67 -11.02 9.90
N ALA A 202 50.54 -10.89 10.62
CA ALA A 202 49.35 -10.22 10.11
C ALA A 202 49.62 -8.73 9.86
N ASP A 203 50.35 -8.03 10.74
CA ASP A 203 50.80 -6.66 10.57
C ASP A 203 51.78 -6.51 9.40
N GLU A 204 52.67 -7.47 9.19
CA GLU A 204 53.56 -7.51 8.02
C GLU A 204 52.78 -7.74 6.73
N THR A 205 51.77 -8.61 6.78
CA THR A 205 50.88 -8.89 5.64
C THR A 205 50.03 -7.67 5.33
N ILE A 206 49.45 -7.03 6.33
CA ILE A 206 48.75 -5.74 6.21
C ILE A 206 49.72 -4.67 5.67
N ARG A 207 50.98 -4.62 6.11
CA ARG A 207 52.00 -3.72 5.53
C ARG A 207 52.39 -4.04 4.09
N LYS A 208 52.26 -5.30 3.65
CA LYS A 208 52.51 -5.74 2.27
C LYS A 208 51.30 -5.52 1.36
N GLU A 209 50.09 -5.74 1.88
CA GLU A 209 48.81 -5.63 1.16
C GLU A 209 48.27 -4.19 1.14
N ILE A 210 48.58 -3.37 2.16
CA ILE A 210 48.48 -1.93 2.06
C ILE A 210 49.69 -1.46 1.22
N PRO A 211 49.48 -0.86 0.04
CA PRO A 211 50.59 -0.38 -0.77
C PRO A 211 51.29 0.79 -0.05
N ILE A 212 52.40 0.50 0.63
CA ILE A 212 53.32 1.53 1.10
C ILE A 212 53.99 2.12 -0.15
N LYS A 213 53.64 3.37 -0.45
CA LYS A 213 54.45 4.27 -1.26
C LYS A 213 55.92 4.10 -0.86
N THR A 214 56.75 3.56 -1.73
CA THR A 214 58.18 3.83 -1.69
C THR A 214 58.34 5.35 -1.63
N THR A 215 59.01 5.83 -0.58
CA THR A 215 59.56 7.18 -0.59
C THR A 215 60.81 7.09 -1.45
N GLU A 216 60.64 7.09 -2.77
CA GLU A 216 61.69 7.62 -3.63
C GLU A 216 61.77 9.12 -3.32
N THR A 217 62.97 9.56 -2.98
CA THR A 217 63.32 10.97 -2.98
C THR A 217 63.07 11.52 -4.38
N ILE A 218 62.00 12.27 -4.58
CA ILE A 218 61.85 13.10 -5.78
C ILE A 218 62.75 14.32 -5.59
N THR A 219 63.99 14.23 -6.06
CA THR A 219 64.77 15.41 -6.45
C THR A 219 64.13 15.97 -7.71
N SER A 220 63.54 17.17 -7.62
CA SER A 220 63.09 17.91 -8.79
C SER A 220 64.28 18.60 -9.48
N GLU A 221 64.87 17.92 -10.44
CA GLU A 221 65.28 18.53 -11.70
C GLU A 221 64.57 17.67 -12.75
N THR A 222 63.60 18.13 -13.51
CA THR A 222 63.68 19.28 -14.42
C THR A 222 62.27 19.77 -14.80
N THR A 223 62.11 21.10 -14.80
CA THR A 223 61.24 21.91 -15.67
C THR A 223 60.10 21.19 -16.40
N ASP A 224 58.91 21.14 -15.79
CA ASP A 224 57.64 21.62 -16.36
C ASP A 224 56.47 21.31 -15.40
N ASN A 225 55.40 22.11 -15.53
CA ASN A 225 54.19 22.16 -14.69
C ASN A 225 53.63 20.83 -14.14
N SER A 226 53.14 20.89 -12.89
CA SER A 226 52.04 20.10 -12.26
C SER A 226 52.35 18.96 -11.25
N SER A 227 51.58 19.02 -10.15
CA SER A 227 51.37 18.12 -8.99
C SER A 227 51.37 16.60 -9.26
N TYR A 228 52.04 15.76 -8.43
CA TYR A 228 51.72 14.33 -8.29
C TYR A 228 51.90 13.73 -6.88
N VAL A 229 50.77 13.47 -6.22
CA VAL A 229 50.60 12.36 -5.26
C VAL A 229 50.72 11.06 -6.08
N THR A 230 51.44 10.01 -5.61
CA THR A 230 51.68 8.83 -6.47
C THR A 230 50.37 8.31 -7.06
N PRO A 231 50.29 8.18 -8.39
CA PRO A 231 49.04 7.90 -9.09
C PRO A 231 48.34 6.64 -8.62
N LEU A 232 49.03 5.63 -8.10
CA LEU A 232 48.47 4.31 -7.85
C LEU A 232 47.59 4.21 -6.59
N VAL A 233 48.00 4.86 -5.48
CA VAL A 233 47.21 4.85 -4.22
C VAL A 233 45.99 5.76 -4.36
N VAL A 234 46.16 6.90 -5.04
CA VAL A 234 45.05 7.76 -5.45
C VAL A 234 44.16 7.02 -6.45
N LYS A 235 44.71 6.29 -7.41
CA LYS A 235 43.95 5.50 -8.39
C LYS A 235 43.19 4.35 -7.75
N ASN A 236 43.70 3.65 -6.75
CA ASN A 236 42.97 2.55 -6.08
C ASN A 236 41.88 3.09 -5.14
N ALA A 237 42.16 4.16 -4.38
CA ALA A 237 41.13 4.83 -3.59
C ALA A 237 40.04 5.43 -4.48
N ILE A 238 40.43 6.06 -5.59
CA ILE A 238 39.51 6.53 -6.63
C ILE A 238 38.79 5.36 -7.28
N SER A 239 39.44 4.23 -7.58
CA SER A 239 38.83 3.06 -8.24
C SER A 239 37.77 2.44 -7.35
N ASN A 240 38.02 2.28 -6.05
CA ASN A 240 37.01 1.78 -5.10
C ASN A 240 35.88 2.79 -4.90
N LEU A 241 36.18 4.10 -4.91
CA LEU A 241 35.15 5.15 -4.91
C LEU A 241 34.34 5.14 -6.21
N VAL A 242 34.97 4.84 -7.34
CA VAL A 242 34.35 4.78 -8.68
C VAL A 242 33.50 3.51 -8.80
N GLU A 243 33.98 2.35 -8.37
CA GLU A 243 33.20 1.09 -8.36
C GLU A 243 31.99 1.19 -7.44
N SER A 244 32.15 1.71 -6.22
CA SER A 244 31.00 1.98 -5.34
C SER A 244 30.08 3.06 -5.90
N SER A 245 30.61 4.09 -6.58
CA SER A 245 29.82 5.08 -7.31
C SER A 245 29.07 4.46 -8.48
N ASP A 246 29.65 3.50 -9.20
CA ASP A 246 29.05 2.81 -10.34
C ASP A 246 27.99 1.82 -9.88
N GLU A 247 28.19 1.12 -8.76
CA GLU A 247 27.15 0.29 -8.13
C GLU A 247 26.01 1.14 -7.59
N ILE A 248 26.29 2.24 -6.88
CA ILE A 248 25.27 3.18 -6.42
C ILE A 248 24.54 3.79 -7.60
N LYS A 249 25.25 4.14 -8.68
CA LYS A 249 24.67 4.64 -9.92
C LYS A 249 23.82 3.58 -10.61
N ASN A 250 24.25 2.33 -10.69
CA ASN A 250 23.46 1.24 -11.28
C ASN A 250 22.22 0.90 -10.44
N ILE A 251 22.32 0.98 -9.11
CA ILE A 251 21.17 0.86 -8.20
C ILE A 251 20.24 2.06 -8.36
N ALA A 252 20.77 3.28 -8.43
CA ALA A 252 19.99 4.50 -8.63
C ALA A 252 19.34 4.54 -10.01
N ASP A 253 20.05 4.12 -11.06
CA ASP A 253 19.56 4.01 -12.44
C ASP A 253 18.54 2.87 -12.55
N GLY A 254 18.78 1.74 -11.89
CA GLY A 254 17.84 0.61 -11.80
C GLY A 254 16.58 0.96 -10.98
N LEU A 255 16.72 1.75 -9.92
CA LEU A 255 15.60 2.32 -9.17
C LEU A 255 14.90 3.41 -9.98
N ALA A 256 15.59 4.25 -10.74
CA ALA A 256 14.99 5.26 -11.62
C ALA A 256 14.28 4.64 -12.84
N GLN A 257 14.67 3.43 -13.25
CA GLN A 257 13.98 2.63 -14.27
C GLN A 257 12.76 1.88 -13.71
N LYS A 258 12.80 1.46 -12.43
CA LYS A 258 11.70 0.76 -11.74
C LYS A 258 10.73 1.68 -11.00
N ALA A 259 11.15 2.88 -10.63
CA ALA A 259 10.32 3.89 -10.02
C ALA A 259 9.50 4.56 -11.11
N ASP A 260 8.20 4.33 -11.04
CA ASP A 260 7.20 5.05 -11.80
C ASP A 260 7.53 6.55 -11.79
N LYS A 261 7.70 7.12 -12.99
CA LYS A 261 8.12 8.53 -13.08
C LYS A 261 6.94 9.39 -12.65
N VAL A 262 7.06 10.03 -11.49
CA VAL A 262 6.18 11.15 -11.14
C VAL A 262 6.61 12.35 -11.99
N THR A 263 5.95 12.56 -13.12
CA THR A 263 6.23 13.71 -13.99
C THR A 263 5.07 14.70 -13.91
N ASN A 264 5.38 15.97 -13.71
CA ASN A 264 4.41 17.06 -13.90
C ASN A 264 3.10 16.88 -13.09
N GLY A 265 3.19 16.37 -11.85
CA GLY A 265 2.05 16.10 -10.97
C GLY A 265 1.32 14.77 -11.21
N GLY A 266 1.74 13.97 -12.20
CA GLY A 266 1.13 12.69 -12.59
C GLY A 266 1.95 11.44 -12.21
N PHE A 267 1.46 10.25 -12.57
CA PHE A 267 2.10 8.94 -12.34
C PHE A 267 2.24 8.17 -13.66
N ILE A 268 3.46 7.73 -14.00
CA ILE A 268 3.75 6.99 -15.24
C ILE A 268 4.36 5.63 -14.90
N ALA A 269 3.72 4.54 -15.36
CA ALA A 269 4.23 3.19 -15.25
C ALA A 269 4.22 2.46 -16.60
N GLY A 270 5.23 1.61 -16.85
CA GLY A 270 5.18 0.62 -17.93
C GLY A 270 5.45 1.11 -19.36
N GLY A 271 6.33 2.09 -19.59
CA GLY A 271 6.67 2.57 -20.94
C GLY A 271 5.72 3.64 -21.51
N ALA A 272 4.70 4.02 -20.74
CA ALA A 272 3.76 5.06 -21.08
C ALA A 272 4.41 6.44 -21.34
N LYS A 273 3.83 7.20 -22.27
CA LYS A 273 4.19 8.60 -22.54
C LYS A 273 3.04 9.52 -22.11
N VAL A 274 3.39 10.60 -21.43
CA VAL A 274 2.45 11.63 -21.02
C VAL A 274 2.78 12.93 -21.73
N GLY A 275 1.76 13.59 -22.29
CA GLY A 275 1.85 14.88 -22.94
C GLY A 275 1.88 16.04 -21.95
N GLU A 276 0.91 16.10 -21.04
CA GLU A 276 0.63 17.28 -20.19
C GLU A 276 0.60 16.96 -18.68
N VAL A 277 0.28 17.96 -17.84
CA VAL A 277 0.24 17.87 -16.37
C VAL A 277 -0.81 16.87 -15.82
N GLU A 278 -0.53 16.33 -14.63
CA GLU A 278 -1.48 15.63 -13.75
C GLU A 278 -2.19 14.40 -14.36
N ASN A 279 -1.52 13.67 -15.26
CA ASN A 279 -2.05 12.42 -15.81
C ASN A 279 -1.64 11.19 -15.02
N ILE A 280 -2.47 10.15 -15.02
CA ILE A 280 -2.12 8.79 -14.62
C ILE A 280 -2.02 7.94 -15.89
N SER A 281 -0.85 7.41 -16.22
CA SER A 281 -0.63 6.59 -17.41
C SER A 281 0.07 5.27 -17.07
N ILE A 282 -0.61 4.15 -17.25
CA ILE A 282 -0.14 2.82 -16.82
C ILE A 282 -0.28 1.79 -17.95
N GLY A 283 0.83 1.38 -18.55
CA GLY A 283 0.85 0.40 -19.64
C GLY A 283 1.81 0.78 -20.77
N ASP A 284 2.00 -0.15 -21.69
CA ASP A 284 2.92 0.03 -22.83
C ASP A 284 2.24 0.79 -23.98
N GLY A 285 3.00 1.64 -24.68
CA GLY A 285 2.50 2.35 -25.87
C GLY A 285 1.36 3.35 -25.62
N ILE A 286 1.19 3.87 -24.41
CA ILE A 286 0.13 4.85 -24.09
C ILE A 286 0.40 6.21 -24.76
N ALA A 287 -0.64 6.81 -25.35
CA ALA A 287 -0.66 8.17 -25.86
C ALA A 287 -1.65 9.06 -25.10
N SER A 288 -1.30 9.44 -23.87
CA SER A 288 -2.05 10.46 -23.11
C SER A 288 -1.56 11.84 -23.53
N THR A 289 -2.38 12.58 -24.27
CA THR A 289 -1.98 13.86 -24.89
C THR A 289 -2.54 15.09 -24.16
N GLY A 290 -3.65 14.96 -23.43
CA GLY A 290 -4.26 16.04 -22.65
C GLY A 290 -3.83 16.06 -21.19
N ALA A 291 -4.31 17.04 -20.42
CA ALA A 291 -4.07 17.17 -18.97
C ALA A 291 -5.17 16.46 -18.15
N TYR A 292 -4.87 16.09 -16.91
CA TYR A 292 -5.84 15.54 -15.94
C TYR A 292 -6.55 14.24 -16.38
N GLY A 293 -5.89 13.42 -17.20
CA GLY A 293 -6.43 12.15 -17.70
C GLY A 293 -5.99 10.92 -16.92
N VAL A 294 -6.80 9.86 -16.98
CA VAL A 294 -6.46 8.52 -16.48
C VAL A 294 -6.45 7.54 -17.65
N VAL A 295 -5.28 7.07 -18.06
CA VAL A 295 -5.09 6.19 -19.23
C VAL A 295 -4.39 4.92 -18.79
N ILE A 296 -5.07 3.78 -18.88
CA ILE A 296 -4.58 2.49 -18.37
C ILE A 296 -4.80 1.40 -19.41
N GLY A 297 -3.72 0.76 -19.85
CA GLY A 297 -3.76 -0.35 -20.80
C GLY A 297 -2.76 -0.22 -21.95
N SER A 298 -2.51 -1.32 -22.65
CA SER A 298 -1.58 -1.36 -23.77
C SER A 298 -2.15 -0.60 -24.97
N GLY A 299 -1.44 0.40 -25.48
CA GLY A 299 -1.87 1.21 -26.62
C GLY A 299 -3.11 2.07 -26.34
N ALA A 300 -3.40 2.38 -25.07
CA ALA A 300 -4.53 3.24 -24.71
C ALA A 300 -4.21 4.72 -24.98
N GLU A 301 -5.21 5.47 -25.41
CA GLU A 301 -5.09 6.88 -25.80
C GLU A 301 -6.10 7.74 -25.03
N GLY A 302 -5.68 8.95 -24.65
CA GLY A 302 -6.51 9.87 -23.87
C GLY A 302 -6.26 11.34 -24.20
N ALA A 303 -7.35 12.09 -24.34
CA ALA A 303 -7.38 13.55 -24.44
C ALA A 303 -7.35 14.21 -23.04
N SER A 304 -7.87 15.44 -22.90
CA SER A 304 -7.93 16.16 -21.63
C SER A 304 -9.13 15.72 -20.77
N ASN A 305 -8.96 15.75 -19.44
CA ASN A 305 -9.98 15.43 -18.45
C ASN A 305 -10.66 14.06 -18.67
N CYS A 306 -9.95 13.10 -19.26
CA CYS A 306 -10.53 11.87 -19.77
C CYS A 306 -10.24 10.65 -18.88
N VAL A 307 -10.94 9.54 -19.15
CA VAL A 307 -10.64 8.22 -18.60
C VAL A 307 -10.63 7.19 -19.72
N ALA A 308 -9.49 6.57 -20.03
CA ALA A 308 -9.34 5.49 -20.99
C ALA A 308 -8.79 4.23 -20.30
N ILE A 309 -9.57 3.16 -20.21
CA ILE A 309 -9.18 1.93 -19.52
C ILE A 309 -9.42 0.70 -20.40
N GLY A 310 -8.34 0.02 -20.78
CA GLY A 310 -8.36 -1.19 -21.60
C GLY A 310 -7.24 -1.19 -22.66
N SER A 311 -7.06 -2.34 -23.32
CA SER A 311 -6.11 -2.41 -24.44
C SER A 311 -6.72 -1.71 -25.67
N THR A 312 -5.91 -0.91 -26.37
CA THR A 312 -6.28 -0.14 -27.58
C THR A 312 -7.51 0.75 -27.40
N THR A 313 -7.80 1.17 -26.16
CA THR A 313 -8.94 2.01 -25.80
C THR A 313 -8.63 3.49 -26.06
N THR A 314 -9.58 4.23 -26.60
CA THR A 314 -9.40 5.65 -26.96
C THR A 314 -10.46 6.51 -26.28
N ALA A 315 -10.07 7.36 -25.34
CA ALA A 315 -10.90 8.48 -24.84
C ALA A 315 -10.44 9.77 -25.55
N GLY A 316 -10.87 9.94 -26.80
CA GLY A 316 -10.31 10.90 -27.76
C GLY A 316 -10.85 12.33 -27.68
N ALA A 317 -11.80 12.62 -26.79
CA ALA A 317 -12.43 13.93 -26.65
C ALA A 317 -12.36 14.48 -25.21
N ASP A 318 -12.66 15.77 -25.00
CA ASP A 318 -12.59 16.38 -23.66
C ASP A 318 -13.67 15.79 -22.74
N LYS A 319 -13.29 15.43 -21.50
CA LYS A 319 -14.20 14.82 -20.52
C LYS A 319 -14.86 13.52 -21.00
N SER A 320 -14.19 12.82 -21.93
CA SER A 320 -14.67 11.53 -22.43
C SER A 320 -14.22 10.37 -21.53
N VAL A 321 -15.04 9.32 -21.46
CA VAL A 321 -14.73 8.10 -20.72
C VAL A 321 -14.87 6.90 -21.65
N ALA A 322 -13.81 6.14 -21.86
CA ALA A 322 -13.79 4.91 -22.63
C ALA A 322 -13.26 3.76 -21.76
N ILE A 323 -14.05 2.69 -21.57
CA ILE A 323 -13.65 1.53 -20.75
C ILE A 323 -13.95 0.25 -21.51
N GLY A 324 -12.94 -0.56 -21.83
CA GLY A 324 -13.08 -1.85 -22.52
C GLY A 324 -12.07 -2.05 -23.65
N TYR A 325 -11.85 -3.29 -24.07
CA TYR A 325 -10.94 -3.61 -25.19
C TYR A 325 -11.41 -2.93 -26.49
N GLY A 326 -10.58 -2.07 -27.06
CA GLY A 326 -10.91 -1.32 -28.29
C GLY A 326 -12.11 -0.38 -28.16
N ALA A 327 -12.49 0.02 -26.93
CA ALA A 327 -13.56 0.99 -26.73
C ALA A 327 -13.11 2.39 -27.19
N GLU A 328 -13.97 3.10 -27.93
CA GLU A 328 -13.69 4.44 -28.43
C GLU A 328 -14.74 5.42 -27.92
N CYS A 329 -14.31 6.52 -27.31
CA CYS A 329 -15.18 7.63 -26.94
C CYS A 329 -14.62 8.90 -27.59
N LEU A 330 -15.28 9.34 -28.67
CA LEU A 330 -14.77 10.35 -29.60
C LEU A 330 -15.51 11.69 -29.49
N ALA A 331 -16.42 11.83 -28.53
CA ALA A 331 -17.20 13.04 -28.32
C ALA A 331 -17.10 13.59 -26.90
N ASP A 332 -17.22 14.91 -26.76
CA ASP A 332 -17.08 15.58 -25.46
C ASP A 332 -18.16 15.14 -24.48
N ASN A 333 -17.79 15.00 -23.20
CA ASN A 333 -18.71 14.60 -22.12
C ASN A 333 -19.49 13.31 -22.42
N ALA A 334 -18.93 12.41 -23.23
CA ALA A 334 -19.54 11.13 -23.57
C ALA A 334 -18.88 9.99 -22.79
N VAL A 335 -19.60 8.87 -22.70
CA VAL A 335 -19.14 7.65 -22.03
C VAL A 335 -19.37 6.45 -22.94
N GLN A 336 -18.32 5.65 -23.17
CA GLN A 336 -18.35 4.35 -23.84
C GLN A 336 -17.85 3.27 -22.88
N ILE A 337 -18.67 2.25 -22.60
CA ILE A 337 -18.28 1.09 -21.78
C ILE A 337 -18.48 -0.19 -22.60
N GLY A 338 -17.48 -1.06 -22.66
CA GLY A 338 -17.46 -2.22 -23.55
C GLY A 338 -17.01 -1.89 -24.97
N ASP A 339 -16.84 -2.93 -25.79
CA ASP A 339 -16.43 -2.84 -27.19
C ASP A 339 -17.41 -1.99 -28.01
N GLY A 340 -16.90 -1.02 -28.78
CA GLY A 340 -17.72 -0.12 -29.58
C GLY A 340 -17.23 1.32 -29.55
N SER A 341 -17.97 2.21 -30.22
CA SER A 341 -17.60 3.62 -30.38
C SER A 341 -18.75 4.56 -30.02
N ASN A 342 -18.44 5.61 -29.25
CA ASN A 342 -19.37 6.68 -28.91
C ASN A 342 -18.88 8.04 -29.42
N SER A 343 -19.48 8.48 -30.52
CA SER A 343 -19.24 9.80 -31.15
C SER A 343 -20.37 10.81 -30.89
N ASP A 344 -21.26 10.53 -29.94
CA ASP A 344 -22.40 11.39 -29.63
C ASP A 344 -22.16 12.15 -28.31
N LYS A 345 -22.07 13.48 -28.40
CA LYS A 345 -21.81 14.37 -27.25
C LYS A 345 -22.83 14.16 -26.13
N GLY A 346 -22.38 14.10 -24.88
CA GLY A 346 -23.27 14.02 -23.71
C GLY A 346 -24.06 12.71 -23.57
N THR A 347 -23.65 11.64 -24.25
CA THR A 347 -24.35 10.34 -24.21
C THR A 347 -23.57 9.28 -23.44
N MET A 348 -24.28 8.25 -22.96
CA MET A 348 -23.68 7.05 -22.38
C MET A 348 -24.05 5.83 -23.22
N LYS A 349 -23.05 5.08 -23.69
CA LYS A 349 -23.21 3.83 -24.42
C LYS A 349 -22.59 2.66 -23.66
N PHE A 350 -23.28 1.53 -23.67
CA PHE A 350 -22.71 0.23 -23.32
C PHE A 350 -22.68 -0.64 -24.57
N ARG A 351 -21.47 -0.97 -25.02
CA ARG A 351 -21.18 -1.58 -26.30
C ARG A 351 -21.80 -0.76 -27.44
N GLY A 352 -22.67 -1.36 -28.25
CA GLY A 352 -23.40 -0.68 -29.31
C GLY A 352 -24.71 0.01 -28.88
N TYR A 353 -25.14 -0.15 -27.63
CA TYR A 353 -26.43 0.36 -27.17
C TYR A 353 -26.31 1.68 -26.41
N LYS A 354 -27.14 2.66 -26.78
CA LYS A 354 -27.20 3.98 -26.13
C LYS A 354 -28.17 3.93 -24.95
N ILE A 355 -27.64 4.09 -23.74
CA ILE A 355 -28.42 4.06 -22.50
C ILE A 355 -28.99 5.46 -22.24
N VAL A 356 -28.13 6.48 -22.28
CA VAL A 356 -28.49 7.88 -21.97
C VAL A 356 -28.22 8.76 -23.17
N SER A 357 -29.19 9.62 -23.47
CA SER A 357 -29.13 10.66 -24.50
C SER A 357 -29.25 12.04 -23.86
N CYS A 358 -28.71 13.06 -24.52
CA CYS A 358 -28.85 14.47 -24.13
C CYS A 358 -29.46 15.26 -25.29
N ASP A 359 -30.46 16.07 -24.98
CA ASP A 359 -30.99 17.10 -25.89
C ASP A 359 -30.36 18.44 -25.51
N PHE A 360 -29.46 18.95 -26.35
CA PHE A 360 -28.77 20.21 -26.10
C PHE A 360 -29.64 21.44 -26.33
N THR A 361 -30.84 21.31 -26.90
CA THR A 361 -31.80 22.42 -27.04
C THR A 361 -32.30 22.84 -25.67
N ASP A 362 -32.66 21.86 -24.85
CA ASP A 362 -33.26 22.05 -23.52
C ASP A 362 -32.29 21.70 -22.38
N ASN A 363 -31.09 21.20 -22.71
CA ASN A 363 -30.06 20.71 -21.80
C ASN A 363 -30.59 19.61 -20.85
N GLU A 364 -31.39 18.68 -21.39
CA GLU A 364 -32.03 17.59 -20.67
C GLU A 364 -31.42 16.22 -21.01
N TYR A 365 -31.19 15.39 -19.98
CA TYR A 365 -30.72 14.02 -20.12
C TYR A 365 -31.87 13.03 -19.91
N TYR A 366 -31.92 11.96 -20.70
CA TYR A 366 -32.98 10.95 -20.61
C TYR A 366 -32.50 9.55 -20.99
N ILE A 367 -33.21 8.53 -20.49
CA ILE A 367 -32.98 7.14 -20.88
C ILE A 367 -33.53 6.95 -22.30
N ASN A 368 -32.70 6.46 -23.21
CA ASN A 368 -32.99 6.44 -24.64
C ASN A 368 -34.35 5.80 -24.97
N ASP A 369 -34.67 4.67 -24.34
CA ASP A 369 -35.90 3.91 -24.62
C ASP A 369 -37.12 4.43 -23.86
N VAL A 370 -36.92 5.25 -22.82
CA VAL A 370 -38.02 5.87 -22.06
C VAL A 370 -38.43 7.20 -22.69
N GLY A 371 -37.51 7.90 -23.34
CA GLY A 371 -37.75 9.23 -23.89
C GLY A 371 -37.83 10.31 -22.80
N ARG A 372 -38.40 11.47 -23.17
CA ARG A 372 -38.46 12.67 -22.31
C ARG A 372 -39.79 12.75 -21.57
N LEU A 373 -39.73 12.90 -20.25
CA LEU A 373 -40.94 13.10 -19.42
C LEU A 373 -41.67 14.40 -19.78
N SER A 374 -40.92 15.45 -20.13
CA SER A 374 -41.43 16.77 -20.55
C SER A 374 -42.24 16.72 -21.85
N ARG A 375 -42.10 15.66 -22.65
CA ARG A 375 -42.84 15.46 -23.91
C ARG A 375 -44.08 14.59 -23.74
N LEU A 376 -44.39 14.12 -22.53
CA LEU A 376 -45.65 13.41 -22.28
C LEU A 376 -46.81 14.42 -22.17
N TYR A 377 -47.93 14.11 -22.81
CA TYR A 377 -49.18 14.88 -22.76
C TYR A 377 -49.88 14.73 -21.39
N THR A 378 -49.26 15.28 -20.35
CA THR A 378 -49.73 15.25 -18.96
C THR A 378 -49.39 16.57 -18.28
N THR A 379 -50.27 17.06 -17.41
CA THR A 379 -50.02 18.27 -16.62
C THR A 379 -49.06 18.02 -15.45
N ASN A 380 -48.96 16.76 -14.99
CA ASN A 380 -48.09 16.34 -13.91
C ASN A 380 -46.88 15.56 -14.41
N GLN A 381 -45.79 16.29 -14.65
CA GLN A 381 -44.51 15.75 -15.11
C GLN A 381 -43.47 15.66 -13.97
N SER A 382 -43.90 15.61 -12.69
CA SER A 382 -42.96 15.50 -11.56
C SER A 382 -42.24 14.15 -11.50
N SER A 383 -42.89 13.09 -11.97
CA SER A 383 -42.31 11.77 -12.11
C SER A 383 -43.00 10.98 -13.22
N ILE A 384 -42.35 9.91 -13.71
CA ILE A 384 -42.98 9.01 -14.69
C ILE A 384 -44.23 8.34 -14.12
N VAL A 385 -44.28 8.09 -12.81
CA VAL A 385 -45.44 7.49 -12.13
C VAL A 385 -46.60 8.48 -12.10
N ASP A 386 -46.34 9.74 -11.76
CA ASP A 386 -47.37 10.77 -11.73
C ASP A 386 -47.94 11.04 -13.12
N ALA A 387 -47.05 11.13 -14.12
CA ALA A 387 -47.42 11.28 -15.52
C ALA A 387 -48.27 10.11 -16.02
N ILE A 388 -47.87 8.86 -15.73
CA ILE A 388 -48.63 7.66 -16.07
C ILE A 388 -49.97 7.62 -15.33
N ASN A 389 -50.00 7.97 -14.04
CA ASN A 389 -51.23 7.95 -13.26
C ASN A 389 -52.24 8.96 -13.81
N GLU A 390 -51.80 10.16 -14.19
CA GLU A 390 -52.67 11.13 -14.84
C GLU A 390 -53.18 10.65 -16.19
N LEU A 391 -52.31 10.09 -17.05
CA LEU A 391 -52.70 9.48 -18.33
C LEU A 391 -53.61 8.25 -18.16
N SER A 392 -53.44 7.47 -17.08
CA SER A 392 -54.28 6.31 -16.77
C SER A 392 -55.64 6.74 -16.22
N LEU A 393 -55.68 7.82 -15.45
CA LEU A 393 -56.92 8.40 -14.94
C LEU A 393 -57.68 9.12 -16.06
N SER A 394 -56.99 9.73 -17.02
CA SER A 394 -57.64 10.28 -18.22
C SER A 394 -58.22 9.18 -19.11
N LYS A 395 -57.55 8.02 -19.25
CA LYS A 395 -58.13 6.81 -19.86
C LYS A 395 -59.34 6.26 -19.09
N GLY A 396 -59.37 6.44 -17.76
CA GLY A 396 -60.49 6.05 -16.89
C GLY A 396 -61.71 6.99 -16.96
N ASN A 397 -61.55 8.19 -17.53
CA ASN A 397 -62.59 9.21 -17.70
C ASN A 397 -63.07 9.35 -19.16
N ASN A 398 -62.95 8.29 -19.97
CA ASN A 398 -63.60 8.17 -21.28
C ASN A 398 -65.11 7.85 -21.12
N ALA A 399 -65.88 8.70 -20.45
CA ALA A 399 -67.30 8.47 -20.19
C ALA A 399 -68.22 8.67 -21.42
N SER A 400 -67.63 8.74 -22.63
CA SER A 400 -68.37 8.87 -23.89
C SER A 400 -69.05 7.55 -24.22
N LYS A 401 -70.38 7.54 -24.19
CA LYS A 401 -71.19 6.36 -24.46
C LYS A 401 -72.16 6.61 -25.59
N ALA A 402 -72.31 5.63 -26.46
CA ALA A 402 -73.41 5.55 -27.42
C ALA A 402 -74.36 4.42 -26.97
N VAL A 403 -75.63 4.75 -26.84
CA VAL A 403 -76.70 3.77 -26.57
C VAL A 403 -77.64 3.74 -27.75
N LEU A 404 -77.69 2.61 -28.44
CA LEU A 404 -78.62 2.39 -29.54
C LEU A 404 -80.02 2.13 -28.98
N GLY A 405 -81.05 2.70 -29.62
CA GLY A 405 -82.45 2.46 -29.23
C GLY A 405 -82.87 1.00 -29.33
N GLU A 406 -82.24 0.23 -30.21
CA GLU A 406 -82.41 -1.21 -30.42
C GLU A 406 -81.13 -1.83 -31.02
N VAL A 407 -81.06 -3.15 -31.10
CA VAL A 407 -79.89 -3.84 -31.70
C VAL A 407 -79.87 -3.53 -33.21
N LEU A 408 -78.68 -3.35 -33.78
CA LEU A 408 -78.51 -3.17 -35.22
C LEU A 408 -79.19 -4.31 -35.99
N SER A 409 -79.95 -3.94 -37.02
CA SER A 409 -80.61 -4.90 -37.91
C SER A 409 -80.15 -4.72 -39.36
N LYS A 410 -80.40 -5.72 -40.20
CA LYS A 410 -80.05 -5.67 -41.62
C LYS A 410 -81.16 -5.01 -42.41
N SER A 411 -80.81 -4.04 -43.25
CA SER A 411 -81.70 -3.54 -44.30
C SER A 411 -81.53 -4.33 -45.60
N GLU A 412 -80.35 -4.92 -45.81
CA GLU A 412 -80.03 -5.80 -46.92
C GLU A 412 -79.01 -6.85 -46.45
N ASP A 413 -79.25 -8.11 -46.81
CA ASP A 413 -78.33 -9.21 -46.49
C ASP A 413 -76.99 -9.04 -47.22
N PHE A 414 -75.90 -9.56 -46.65
CA PHE A 414 -74.61 -9.53 -47.32
C PHE A 414 -74.64 -10.34 -48.62
N ASN A 415 -74.11 -9.76 -49.69
CA ASN A 415 -73.98 -10.40 -50.98
C ASN A 415 -72.66 -10.04 -51.65
N ILE A 416 -72.01 -11.02 -52.30
CA ILE A 416 -70.83 -10.82 -53.15
C ILE A 416 -70.99 -11.54 -54.49
N SER A 417 -70.72 -10.81 -55.56
CA SER A 417 -70.73 -11.33 -56.92
C SER A 417 -69.55 -12.28 -57.14
N SER A 418 -69.87 -13.55 -57.42
CA SER A 418 -68.88 -14.60 -57.65
C SER A 418 -68.00 -14.38 -58.89
N SER A 419 -68.38 -13.51 -59.83
CA SER A 419 -67.65 -13.28 -61.09
C SER A 419 -66.99 -11.90 -61.18
N GLY A 420 -67.34 -10.95 -60.32
CA GLY A 420 -66.86 -9.57 -60.39
C GLY A 420 -66.36 -8.98 -59.08
N GLY A 421 -66.46 -9.68 -57.95
CA GLY A 421 -65.97 -9.22 -56.65
C GLY A 421 -66.76 -8.05 -56.04
N ASN A 422 -67.77 -7.53 -56.74
CA ASN A 422 -68.68 -6.51 -56.21
C ASN A 422 -69.47 -7.07 -55.04
N TRP A 423 -69.51 -6.37 -53.91
CA TRP A 423 -70.25 -6.79 -52.73
C TRP A 423 -71.07 -5.64 -52.14
N ILE A 424 -72.10 -6.00 -51.38
CA ILE A 424 -73.00 -5.08 -50.69
C ILE A 424 -73.50 -5.68 -49.37
N VAL A 425 -73.79 -4.83 -48.40
CA VAL A 425 -74.51 -5.16 -47.16
C VAL A 425 -75.23 -3.91 -46.64
N GLY A 426 -76.46 -4.09 -46.18
CA GLY A 426 -77.29 -3.00 -45.67
C GLY A 426 -77.45 -3.06 -44.14
N TYR A 427 -77.30 -1.92 -43.48
CA TYR A 427 -77.55 -1.76 -42.05
C TYR A 427 -78.70 -0.79 -41.81
N SER A 428 -79.67 -1.21 -41.00
CA SER A 428 -80.68 -0.33 -40.40
C SER A 428 -80.21 0.04 -39.00
N ILE A 429 -79.86 1.32 -38.84
CA ILE A 429 -79.28 1.89 -37.64
C ILE A 429 -80.37 2.67 -36.91
N PRO A 430 -80.71 2.31 -35.66
CA PRO A 430 -81.71 3.05 -34.90
C PRO A 430 -81.16 4.39 -34.43
N ASN A 431 -82.00 5.17 -33.76
CA ASN A 431 -81.53 6.37 -33.08
C ASN A 431 -80.45 6.00 -32.04
N ILE A 432 -79.47 6.89 -31.86
CA ILE A 432 -78.33 6.64 -30.96
C ILE A 432 -78.22 7.78 -29.98
N THR A 433 -78.37 7.49 -28.69
CA THR A 433 -78.15 8.48 -27.63
C THR A 433 -76.68 8.53 -27.27
N ILE A 434 -76.06 9.69 -27.48
CA ILE A 434 -74.68 9.99 -27.10
C ILE A 434 -74.70 10.67 -25.74
N THR A 435 -73.87 10.21 -24.83
CA THR A 435 -73.60 10.87 -23.54
C THR A 435 -72.12 11.12 -23.42
N ASP A 436 -71.74 12.38 -23.21
CA ASP A 436 -70.35 12.80 -23.03
C ASP A 436 -70.26 13.92 -21.98
N ASP A 437 -69.25 13.88 -21.12
CA ASP A 437 -69.09 14.90 -20.07
C ASP A 437 -68.78 16.30 -20.60
N THR A 438 -68.18 16.41 -21.79
CA THR A 438 -67.81 17.68 -22.45
C THR A 438 -68.95 18.20 -23.32
N TYR A 439 -69.55 17.31 -24.12
CA TYR A 439 -70.54 17.70 -25.14
C TYR A 439 -72.00 17.50 -24.69
N GLY A 440 -72.23 16.95 -23.50
CA GLY A 440 -73.56 16.72 -22.95
C GLY A 440 -74.24 15.47 -23.54
N THR A 441 -75.57 15.49 -23.54
CA THR A 441 -76.40 14.38 -24.05
C THR A 441 -77.25 14.83 -25.22
N PHE A 442 -77.18 14.08 -26.33
CA PHE A 442 -77.93 14.32 -27.55
C PHE A 442 -78.19 13.00 -28.29
N THR A 443 -79.09 13.03 -29.27
CA THR A 443 -79.52 11.84 -30.02
C THR A 443 -79.23 12.03 -31.50
N LEU A 444 -78.50 11.08 -32.08
CA LEU A 444 -78.30 10.97 -33.52
C LEU A 444 -79.54 10.34 -34.18
N PRO A 445 -79.94 10.81 -35.36
CA PRO A 445 -81.10 10.28 -36.07
C PRO A 445 -80.86 8.85 -36.54
N SER A 446 -81.93 8.05 -36.64
CA SER A 446 -81.88 6.72 -37.26
C SER A 446 -81.53 6.82 -38.74
N GLN A 447 -80.79 5.85 -39.27
CA GLN A 447 -80.33 5.85 -40.66
C GLN A 447 -80.31 4.45 -41.27
N ILE A 448 -80.56 4.36 -42.58
CA ILE A 448 -80.26 3.16 -43.36
C ILE A 448 -79.01 3.44 -44.20
N LEU A 449 -78.02 2.55 -44.13
CA LEU A 449 -76.79 2.62 -44.91
C LEU A 449 -76.56 1.34 -45.69
N GLU A 450 -76.42 1.47 -47.00
CA GLU A 450 -75.94 0.42 -47.90
C GLU A 450 -74.45 0.62 -48.13
N ILE A 451 -73.66 -0.37 -47.70
CA ILE A 451 -72.21 -0.35 -47.80
C ILE A 451 -71.82 -1.32 -48.89
N SER A 452 -71.07 -0.84 -49.88
CA SER A 452 -70.64 -1.63 -51.02
C SER A 452 -69.19 -1.38 -51.40
N GLY A 453 -68.62 -2.30 -52.16
CA GLY A 453 -67.26 -2.19 -52.65
C GLY A 453 -66.94 -3.28 -53.67
N VAL A 454 -65.66 -3.36 -54.04
CA VAL A 454 -65.14 -4.37 -54.97
C VAL A 454 -63.93 -5.05 -54.34
N LYS A 455 -63.92 -6.38 -54.37
CA LYS A 455 -62.74 -7.20 -54.04
C LYS A 455 -61.90 -7.40 -55.30
N ASP A 456 -60.70 -6.84 -55.35
CA ASP A 456 -59.86 -6.77 -56.56
C ASP A 456 -58.53 -7.56 -56.46
N LYS A 457 -58.14 -7.98 -55.24
CA LYS A 457 -56.88 -8.71 -54.97
C LYS A 457 -57.14 -10.13 -54.48
N ILE A 458 -56.28 -11.07 -54.87
CA ILE A 458 -56.28 -12.44 -54.35
C ILE A 458 -55.98 -12.45 -52.84
N GLY A 459 -56.62 -13.38 -52.13
CA GLY A 459 -56.47 -13.60 -50.69
C GLY A 459 -57.57 -12.95 -49.83
N GLU A 460 -57.55 -13.26 -48.55
CA GLU A 460 -58.50 -12.75 -47.56
C GLU A 460 -58.25 -11.26 -47.25
N GLU A 461 -59.33 -10.52 -47.09
CA GLU A 461 -59.36 -9.11 -46.71
C GLU A 461 -60.51 -8.89 -45.74
N LYS A 462 -60.25 -8.14 -44.66
CA LYS A 462 -61.26 -7.84 -43.64
C LYS A 462 -61.42 -6.34 -43.50
N LYS A 463 -62.66 -5.87 -43.49
CA LYS A 463 -63.00 -4.46 -43.35
C LYS A 463 -63.98 -4.21 -42.23
N TYR A 464 -63.70 -3.21 -41.42
CA TYR A 464 -64.64 -2.65 -40.47
C TYR A 464 -65.53 -1.63 -41.17
N CYS A 465 -66.84 -1.82 -41.00
CA CYS A 465 -67.88 -0.94 -41.50
C CYS A 465 -68.29 0.04 -40.41
N TYR A 466 -68.31 1.33 -40.72
CA TYR A 466 -68.74 2.38 -39.81
C TYR A 466 -69.85 3.23 -40.40
N ALA A 467 -70.80 3.64 -39.56
CA ALA A 467 -71.64 4.80 -39.82
C ALA A 467 -70.92 6.03 -39.26
N SER A 468 -70.67 7.00 -40.11
CA SER A 468 -69.93 8.22 -39.79
C SER A 468 -70.90 9.39 -39.85
N TYR A 469 -71.20 9.95 -38.68
CA TYR A 469 -72.10 11.08 -38.49
C TYR A 469 -71.25 12.34 -38.36
N THR A 470 -71.16 13.12 -39.43
CA THR A 470 -70.51 14.44 -39.43
C THR A 470 -71.48 15.48 -38.91
N LEU A 471 -71.06 16.22 -37.90
CA LEU A 471 -71.87 17.25 -37.24
C LEU A 471 -71.71 18.56 -37.98
N ASP A 472 -72.81 19.06 -38.54
CA ASP A 472 -72.90 20.33 -39.26
C ASP A 472 -73.36 21.48 -38.34
N THR A 473 -73.43 21.23 -37.03
CA THR A 473 -73.84 22.17 -35.98
C THR A 473 -72.97 22.05 -34.73
N ASP A 474 -72.73 23.17 -34.05
CA ASP A 474 -72.08 23.19 -32.73
C ASP A 474 -73.11 23.08 -31.59
N ASN A 475 -74.42 23.16 -31.88
CA ASN A 475 -75.48 23.12 -30.88
C ASN A 475 -75.95 21.68 -30.62
N LEU A 476 -75.17 20.95 -29.82
CA LEU A 476 -75.43 19.54 -29.49
C LEU A 476 -76.40 19.42 -28.31
N SER A 477 -77.71 19.40 -28.59
CA SER A 477 -78.72 19.14 -27.56
C SER A 477 -79.98 18.50 -28.13
N GLY A 478 -80.58 17.58 -27.39
CA GLY A 478 -81.81 16.89 -27.80
C GLY A 478 -81.59 16.00 -29.03
N GLU A 479 -82.64 15.82 -29.84
CA GLU A 479 -82.58 15.02 -31.07
C GLU A 479 -82.09 15.87 -32.23
N LEU A 480 -80.97 15.49 -32.84
CA LEU A 480 -80.39 16.20 -33.97
C LEU A 480 -81.19 15.91 -35.25
N SER A 481 -81.42 16.94 -36.05
CA SER A 481 -82.16 16.82 -37.30
C SER A 481 -81.25 16.42 -38.48
N THR A 482 -81.85 16.11 -39.63
CA THR A 482 -81.10 15.82 -40.86
C THR A 482 -80.38 17.03 -41.45
N SER A 483 -80.63 18.25 -40.97
CA SER A 483 -79.82 19.43 -41.32
C SER A 483 -78.65 19.67 -40.37
N ASP A 484 -78.66 19.00 -39.20
CA ASP A 484 -77.60 19.12 -38.18
C ASP A 484 -76.50 18.07 -38.38
N VAL A 485 -76.81 16.98 -39.10
CA VAL A 485 -75.90 15.83 -39.24
C VAL A 485 -75.96 15.27 -40.65
N THR A 486 -74.79 15.10 -41.25
CA THR A 486 -74.59 14.36 -42.50
C THR A 486 -74.06 12.96 -42.18
N VAL A 487 -74.70 11.91 -42.71
CA VAL A 487 -74.29 10.51 -42.46
C VAL A 487 -73.76 9.87 -43.73
N TYR A 488 -72.59 9.25 -43.64
CA TYR A 488 -72.01 8.41 -44.68
C TYR A 488 -71.39 7.15 -44.08
N TYR A 489 -71.12 6.15 -44.91
CA TYR A 489 -70.37 4.98 -44.45
C TYR A 489 -68.86 5.21 -44.59
N GLN A 490 -68.08 4.60 -43.71
CA GLN A 490 -66.65 4.44 -43.88
C GLN A 490 -66.26 2.97 -43.84
N LEU A 491 -65.23 2.63 -44.62
CA LEU A 491 -64.57 1.34 -44.61
C LEU A 491 -63.14 1.53 -44.13
N LYS A 492 -62.75 0.78 -43.10
CA LYS A 492 -61.37 0.73 -42.62
C LYS A 492 -60.85 -0.70 -42.69
N GLU A 493 -59.58 -0.84 -43.04
CA GLU A 493 -58.89 -2.14 -42.96
C GLU A 493 -58.95 -2.67 -41.52
N ALA A 494 -59.28 -3.94 -41.36
CA ALA A 494 -59.43 -4.53 -40.04
C ALA A 494 -58.05 -4.81 -39.40
N LYS A 495 -57.68 -3.98 -38.44
CA LYS A 495 -56.51 -4.16 -37.57
C LYS A 495 -56.95 -4.12 -36.11
N GLY A 496 -56.48 -5.09 -35.31
CA GLY A 496 -56.80 -5.14 -33.88
C GLY A 496 -58.28 -5.43 -33.59
N ASN A 497 -58.84 -4.75 -32.59
CA ASN A 497 -60.26 -4.84 -32.23
C ASN A 497 -61.02 -3.61 -32.77
N PRO A 498 -62.23 -3.78 -33.32
CA PRO A 498 -63.03 -2.65 -33.77
C PRO A 498 -63.47 -1.78 -32.59
N ASN A 499 -63.37 -0.46 -32.73
CA ASN A 499 -63.82 0.50 -31.73
C ASN A 499 -64.66 1.58 -32.40
N SER A 500 -65.76 1.99 -31.78
CA SER A 500 -66.46 3.23 -32.15
C SER A 500 -65.74 4.42 -31.53
N TYR A 501 -65.78 5.57 -32.17
CA TYR A 501 -64.96 6.71 -31.77
C TYR A 501 -65.57 8.07 -32.15
N LEU A 502 -65.12 9.10 -31.44
CA LEU A 502 -65.39 10.52 -31.67
C LEU A 502 -64.14 11.16 -32.28
N ASP A 503 -64.29 11.87 -33.39
CA ASP A 503 -63.24 12.74 -33.91
C ASP A 503 -63.42 14.15 -33.34
N ILE A 504 -62.39 14.65 -32.67
CA ILE A 504 -62.35 15.96 -32.01
C ILE A 504 -61.25 16.78 -32.66
N GLU A 505 -61.63 17.87 -33.31
CA GLU A 505 -60.73 18.82 -33.94
C GLU A 505 -60.22 19.86 -32.92
N ASP A 506 -58.93 20.16 -32.98
CA ASP A 506 -58.24 21.15 -32.15
C ASP A 506 -58.60 21.03 -30.66
N GLU A 507 -58.65 19.79 -30.17
CA GLU A 507 -58.95 19.39 -28.79
C GLU A 507 -60.32 19.81 -28.24
N THR A 508 -61.13 20.53 -29.02
CA THR A 508 -62.28 21.28 -28.49
C THR A 508 -63.57 21.07 -29.27
N LYS A 509 -63.49 20.75 -30.56
CA LYS A 509 -64.66 20.66 -31.43
C LYS A 509 -64.95 19.21 -31.82
N LEU A 510 -66.08 18.67 -31.37
CA LEU A 510 -66.56 17.39 -31.88
C LEU A 510 -67.01 17.55 -33.33
N THR A 511 -66.37 16.82 -34.26
CA THR A 511 -66.67 16.94 -35.70
C THR A 511 -67.41 15.73 -36.23
N THR A 512 -66.98 14.52 -35.84
CA THR A 512 -67.54 13.28 -36.39
C THR A 512 -67.74 12.24 -35.30
N ILE A 513 -68.82 11.47 -35.40
CA ILE A 513 -69.09 10.30 -34.55
C ILE A 513 -69.12 9.06 -35.44
N ASN A 514 -68.23 8.12 -35.18
CA ASN A 514 -68.06 6.91 -35.98
C ASN A 514 -68.53 5.69 -35.18
N ILE A 515 -69.63 5.10 -35.60
CA ILE A 515 -70.25 3.93 -34.97
C ILE A 515 -69.91 2.68 -35.76
N TYR A 516 -69.22 1.73 -35.12
CA TYR A 516 -68.90 0.43 -35.68
C TYR A 516 -70.18 -0.39 -35.88
N LEU A 517 -70.44 -0.75 -37.12
CA LEU A 517 -71.63 -1.50 -37.53
C LEU A 517 -71.38 -3.00 -37.60
N GLY A 518 -70.17 -3.40 -38.01
CA GLY A 518 -69.90 -4.79 -38.36
C GLY A 518 -68.60 -4.97 -39.13
N THR A 519 -68.17 -6.22 -39.27
CA THR A 519 -66.99 -6.59 -40.07
C THR A 519 -67.44 -7.37 -41.29
N VAL A 520 -66.89 -7.02 -42.45
CA VAL A 520 -67.01 -7.82 -43.69
C VAL A 520 -65.68 -8.53 -43.94
N THR A 521 -65.73 -9.83 -44.19
CA THR A 521 -64.61 -10.66 -44.60
C THR A 521 -64.81 -11.05 -46.06
N LEU A 522 -63.85 -10.72 -46.92
CA LEU A 522 -63.89 -10.96 -48.35
C LEU A 522 -62.73 -11.88 -48.72
N ASN A 523 -62.96 -12.81 -49.63
CA ASN A 523 -61.94 -13.71 -50.13
C ASN A 523 -62.02 -13.80 -51.65
N ALA A 524 -60.85 -13.93 -52.28
CA ALA A 524 -60.72 -14.14 -53.70
C ALA A 524 -59.64 -15.19 -53.96
N GLU A 525 -60.00 -16.24 -54.69
CA GLU A 525 -59.13 -17.38 -54.95
C GLU A 525 -59.10 -17.70 -56.45
N ASN A 526 -57.95 -18.17 -56.92
CA ASN A 526 -57.80 -18.65 -58.30
C ASN A 526 -58.47 -20.03 -58.43
N ASP A 527 -59.35 -20.15 -59.41
CA ASP A 527 -59.98 -21.40 -59.82
C ASP A 527 -59.48 -21.82 -61.20
N LEU A 528 -58.96 -23.04 -61.31
CA LEU A 528 -58.42 -23.56 -62.56
C LEU A 528 -59.52 -24.26 -63.33
N LEU A 529 -59.94 -23.67 -64.45
CA LEU A 529 -60.98 -24.22 -65.30
C LEU A 529 -60.48 -25.46 -66.07
N PRO A 530 -61.38 -26.38 -66.48
CA PRO A 530 -61.00 -27.59 -67.22
C PRO A 530 -60.26 -27.36 -68.55
N ASP A 531 -60.33 -26.15 -69.11
CA ASP A 531 -59.62 -25.73 -70.33
C ASP A 531 -58.20 -25.19 -70.06
N GLY A 532 -57.76 -25.18 -68.79
CA GLY A 532 -56.45 -24.70 -68.36
C GLY A 532 -56.38 -23.19 -68.13
N THR A 533 -57.48 -22.45 -68.27
CA THR A 533 -57.54 -21.03 -67.93
C THR A 533 -57.78 -20.82 -66.42
N VAL A 534 -57.33 -19.68 -65.90
CA VAL A 534 -57.53 -19.29 -64.50
C VAL A 534 -58.70 -18.31 -64.43
N SER A 535 -59.73 -18.67 -63.67
CA SER A 535 -60.80 -17.77 -63.22
C SER A 535 -60.54 -17.34 -61.76
N VAL A 536 -61.19 -16.28 -61.30
CA VAL A 536 -61.18 -15.89 -59.88
C VAL A 536 -62.58 -16.09 -59.32
N ILE A 537 -62.69 -16.82 -58.21
CA ILE A 537 -63.94 -16.97 -57.46
C ILE A 537 -63.87 -16.03 -56.25
N TYR A 538 -64.94 -15.27 -56.07
CA TYR A 538 -65.12 -14.39 -54.93
C TYR A 538 -66.11 -14.98 -53.94
N SER A 539 -65.78 -14.89 -52.66
CA SER A 539 -66.66 -15.28 -51.55
C SER A 539 -66.46 -14.32 -50.37
N GLY A 540 -67.33 -14.41 -49.37
CA GLY A 540 -67.23 -13.56 -48.19
C GLY A 540 -68.31 -13.84 -47.17
N SER A 541 -68.22 -13.13 -46.07
CA SER A 541 -69.19 -13.14 -44.98
C SER A 541 -69.14 -11.80 -44.23
N GLU A 542 -70.10 -11.62 -43.36
CA GLU A 542 -70.24 -10.43 -42.53
C GLU A 542 -70.58 -10.80 -41.08
N SER A 543 -70.36 -9.83 -40.20
CA SER A 543 -70.84 -9.82 -38.81
C SER A 543 -71.42 -8.45 -38.51
N ALA A 544 -72.39 -8.38 -37.61
CA ALA A 544 -72.93 -7.12 -37.11
C ALA A 544 -72.51 -6.90 -35.66
N ASN A 545 -72.44 -5.65 -35.23
CA ASN A 545 -72.28 -5.30 -33.83
C ASN A 545 -73.60 -5.56 -33.08
N GLU A 546 -73.54 -6.41 -32.07
CA GLU A 546 -74.71 -6.83 -31.28
C GLU A 546 -74.88 -6.01 -29.99
N ASN A 547 -73.95 -5.09 -29.69
CA ASN A 547 -73.97 -4.31 -28.46
C ASN A 547 -74.92 -3.11 -28.57
N LEU A 548 -75.83 -3.00 -27.59
CA LEU A 548 -76.70 -1.82 -27.42
C LEU A 548 -75.95 -0.64 -26.82
N GLU A 549 -75.03 -0.90 -25.89
CA GLU A 549 -74.18 0.11 -25.26
C GLU A 549 -72.76 -0.03 -25.80
N ILE A 550 -72.26 1.07 -26.37
CA ILE A 550 -70.98 1.14 -27.06
C ILE A 550 -70.14 2.24 -26.39
N ASN A 551 -68.92 1.89 -25.98
CA ASN A 551 -67.94 2.87 -25.52
C ASN A 551 -67.34 3.59 -26.73
N LEU A 552 -67.21 4.92 -26.63
CA LEU A 552 -66.65 5.74 -27.69
C LEU A 552 -65.23 6.19 -27.29
N LEU A 553 -64.24 5.86 -28.13
CA LEU A 553 -62.89 6.38 -27.99
C LEU A 553 -62.83 7.83 -28.49
N LYS A 554 -62.15 8.73 -27.77
CA LYS A 554 -61.89 10.09 -28.26
C LYS A 554 -60.60 10.10 -29.09
N ILE A 555 -60.67 10.56 -30.33
CA ILE A 555 -59.53 10.79 -31.22
C ILE A 555 -59.40 12.29 -31.41
N PHE A 556 -58.23 12.84 -31.07
CA PHE A 556 -57.93 14.26 -31.19
C PHE A 556 -57.10 14.50 -32.46
N ASN A 557 -57.64 15.31 -33.37
CA ASN A 557 -57.00 15.70 -34.63
C ASN A 557 -56.69 17.19 -34.59
N THR A 558 -55.51 17.61 -35.04
CA THR A 558 -55.13 19.04 -35.13
C THR A 558 -55.30 19.59 -36.55
N SER A 559 -55.89 20.77 -36.67
CA SER A 559 -56.07 21.49 -37.93
C SER A 559 -54.77 22.19 -38.34
N GLY A 560 -53.83 21.46 -38.93
CA GLY A 560 -52.58 22.08 -39.40
C GLY A 560 -51.71 21.15 -40.25
N ILE A 561 -51.11 21.72 -41.30
CA ILE A 561 -50.03 21.06 -42.04
C ILE A 561 -48.85 20.90 -41.09
N ILE A 562 -48.66 19.71 -40.54
CA ILE A 562 -47.49 19.37 -39.76
C ILE A 562 -46.35 19.11 -40.76
N THR A 563 -45.49 20.10 -40.99
CA THR A 563 -44.21 19.90 -41.68
C THR A 563 -43.22 19.28 -40.70
N GLY A 564 -43.36 17.99 -40.48
CA GLY A 564 -42.48 17.17 -39.65
C GLY A 564 -42.91 15.73 -39.79
N GLU A 565 -41.97 14.83 -40.05
CA GLU A 565 -42.21 13.40 -40.22
C GLU A 565 -42.65 12.82 -38.85
N PHE A 566 -43.93 12.95 -38.54
CA PHE A 566 -44.57 12.15 -37.51
C PHE A 566 -44.79 10.77 -38.11
N VAL A 567 -44.18 9.77 -37.48
CA VAL A 567 -44.69 8.40 -37.61
C VAL A 567 -46.08 8.44 -36.99
N GLU A 568 -47.09 8.38 -37.85
CA GLU A 568 -48.49 8.32 -37.48
C GLU A 568 -48.73 6.99 -36.75
N VAL A 569 -48.51 6.99 -35.43
CA VAL A 569 -48.89 5.86 -34.59
C VAL A 569 -50.39 5.89 -34.46
N THR A 570 -51.05 5.25 -35.43
CA THR A 570 -52.49 5.05 -35.42
C THR A 570 -52.92 4.39 -34.11
N ALA A 571 -54.13 4.67 -33.62
CA ALA A 571 -54.66 4.03 -32.41
C ALA A 571 -54.56 2.48 -32.46
N ASP A 572 -54.53 1.91 -33.67
CA ASP A 572 -54.34 0.49 -33.95
C ASP A 572 -52.97 -0.02 -33.50
N GLU A 573 -51.90 0.77 -33.66
CA GLU A 573 -50.54 0.38 -33.25
C GLU A 573 -50.34 0.40 -31.72
N VAL A 574 -51.09 1.26 -31.02
CA VAL A 574 -51.09 1.29 -29.54
C VAL A 574 -51.80 0.07 -28.96
N SER A 575 -52.80 -0.49 -29.66
CA SER A 575 -53.51 -1.68 -29.21
C SER A 575 -52.70 -2.97 -29.36
N ALA A 576 -51.78 -3.04 -30.33
CA ALA A 576 -50.89 -4.18 -30.55
C ALA A 576 -49.72 -4.29 -29.55
N LEU A 577 -49.55 -3.26 -28.70
CA LEU A 577 -48.50 -3.18 -27.67
C LEU A 577 -48.98 -3.64 -26.27
N PHE A 578 -50.24 -4.10 -26.13
CA PHE A 578 -50.81 -4.59 -24.88
C PHE A 578 -51.48 -5.96 -25.01
#